data_AF-A0A2G6KMY2-F1
#
_entry.id   AF-A0A2G6KMY2-F1
#
_cell.length_a   1.000
_cell.length_b   1.000
_cell.length_c   1.000
_cell.angle_alpha   90.00
_cell.angle_beta   90.00
_cell.angle_gamma   90.00
#
_symmetry.space_group_name_H-M   'P 1'
#
loop_
_entity.id
_entity.type
_entity.pdbx_description
1 polymer ?
#
loop_
_entity_poly.entity_id
_entity_poly.type
_entity_poly.pdbx_seq_one_letter_code
_entity_poly.pdbx_strand_id
1 'polypeptide(L)'
;MNTPVKALGASIALSLLLAACSSDDDDTTGGTVGESASGRPASEASDLEIRRNAANLASTALGTSLGDALDADVNGNSMGDGVDNPETVDDDIDTFLTASLGLESGNANVSREGDLVTIDPDESVMCREALAERSGMVDDLAVCEALFRDLSVEVAAVTDDTGSITYLFQQQPVVMIDYAPEMGAYELSLPGYMAALQQLASLQGDTEATTPETVEGALRVEASTTQTADELTSVGISLSVSEPLRLIDTASGTDISIAASELVSFVGNMDGSSTMTSNIGAVDALFEVSNGLDETPAEPAAMPGTGAVQEDVFQETSATEETQTVQLLMSSFTADMSWGSMDSENVQVNNVGFGESPMQLFIDGEQEINLSLNNTSFTVENDTISFLDDLTLGAMLGNAFAAELLEQDPEIGGASAEARVTIPAGTVLTDEGEVIRVNAGSVSMEAIANGENDAISESAVVEAGGCFSGDDIGGDDVGADDVSGDDADSAMVSPEGAMEEGTGAGEVCAF
;
A
#
# COMPACT_ATOMS: atom_id res chain seq x y z
N MET A 1 18.50 -23.62 -10.36
CA MET A 1 19.01 -22.61 -11.33
C MET A 1 17.78 -21.86 -11.87
N ASN A 2 17.01 -21.20 -11.00
CA ASN A 2 15.61 -20.79 -11.28
C ASN A 2 15.39 -19.26 -11.28
N THR A 3 16.45 -18.46 -11.32
CA THR A 3 16.36 -17.01 -11.07
C THR A 3 16.08 -16.10 -12.29
N PRO A 4 16.51 -16.40 -13.54
CA PRO A 4 16.45 -15.38 -14.60
C PRO A 4 15.08 -15.25 -15.30
N VAL A 5 14.23 -16.29 -15.31
CA VAL A 5 12.94 -16.24 -16.06
C VAL A 5 11.76 -15.79 -15.19
N LYS A 6 11.85 -15.92 -13.86
CA LYS A 6 10.96 -15.18 -12.93
C LYS A 6 11.07 -13.67 -13.15
N ALA A 7 12.25 -13.20 -13.59
CA ALA A 7 12.50 -11.82 -13.98
C ALA A 7 12.03 -11.47 -15.41
N LEU A 8 11.33 -12.33 -16.16
CA LEU A 8 10.75 -11.98 -17.47
C LEU A 8 9.27 -11.63 -17.34
N GLY A 9 8.50 -12.45 -16.61
CA GLY A 9 7.11 -12.13 -16.22
C GLY A 9 7.06 -10.94 -15.25
N ALA A 10 8.01 -10.90 -14.29
CA ALA A 10 8.22 -9.71 -13.51
C ALA A 10 8.69 -8.56 -14.38
N SER A 11 9.63 -8.70 -15.32
CA SER A 11 10.08 -7.53 -16.12
C SER A 11 9.00 -6.93 -17.02
N ILE A 12 8.02 -7.63 -17.56
CA ILE A 12 6.97 -6.94 -18.36
C ILE A 12 6.03 -6.14 -17.44
N ALA A 13 5.55 -6.75 -16.35
CA ALA A 13 4.68 -6.09 -15.38
C ALA A 13 5.43 -5.04 -14.54
N LEU A 14 6.70 -5.28 -14.22
CA LEU A 14 7.61 -4.42 -13.46
C LEU A 14 8.26 -3.37 -14.36
N SER A 15 8.42 -3.55 -15.67
CA SER A 15 8.77 -2.44 -16.59
C SER A 15 7.58 -1.51 -16.74
N LEU A 16 6.34 -2.04 -16.81
CA LEU A 16 5.11 -1.24 -16.71
C LEU A 16 4.96 -0.56 -15.33
N LEU A 17 5.42 -1.19 -14.24
CA LEU A 17 5.39 -0.62 -12.87
C LEU A 17 6.57 0.31 -12.54
N LEU A 18 7.77 0.08 -13.09
CA LEU A 18 9.01 0.86 -12.88
C LEU A 18 9.07 2.08 -13.79
N ALA A 19 8.42 2.02 -14.97
CA ALA A 19 8.09 3.21 -15.75
C ALA A 19 7.30 4.24 -14.93
N ALA A 20 6.69 3.83 -13.81
CA ALA A 20 5.94 4.71 -12.94
C ALA A 20 6.75 5.54 -11.93
N CYS A 21 8.09 5.40 -11.89
CA CYS A 21 8.90 5.94 -10.79
C CYS A 21 10.24 6.58 -11.18
N SER A 22 10.41 7.14 -12.39
CA SER A 22 11.67 7.85 -12.74
C SER A 22 11.49 9.36 -12.85
N SER A 23 12.20 10.11 -12.00
CA SER A 23 12.37 11.58 -12.07
C SER A 23 13.55 11.93 -12.98
N ASP A 24 13.48 13.05 -13.71
CA ASP A 24 14.57 13.55 -14.55
C ASP A 24 14.88 15.03 -14.28
N ASP A 25 16.10 15.43 -14.63
CA ASP A 25 16.74 16.73 -14.38
C ASP A 25 17.55 17.11 -15.66
N ASP A 26 16.90 17.69 -16.69
CA ASP A 26 17.46 18.65 -17.70
C ASP A 26 16.64 18.77 -19.02
N ASP A 27 16.23 20.01 -19.30
CA ASP A 27 16.26 20.72 -20.60
C ASP A 27 15.88 19.95 -21.90
N THR A 28 14.77 19.20 -21.90
CA THR A 28 14.15 18.73 -23.16
C THR A 28 13.24 19.80 -23.76
N THR A 29 13.54 20.17 -25.00
CA THR A 29 12.79 21.14 -25.79
C THR A 29 11.34 20.71 -25.96
N GLY A 30 10.43 21.44 -25.31
CA GLY A 30 8.97 21.24 -25.39
C GLY A 30 8.47 21.01 -26.81
N GLY A 31 8.09 19.76 -27.09
CA GLY A 31 7.16 19.44 -28.15
C GLY A 31 5.80 19.99 -27.74
N THR A 32 5.28 20.94 -28.52
CA THR A 32 3.95 21.52 -28.26
C THR A 32 2.88 20.43 -28.41
N VAL A 33 2.43 19.86 -27.28
CA VAL A 33 1.20 19.08 -27.18
C VAL A 33 0.04 20.07 -27.34
N GLY A 34 -0.32 20.37 -28.59
CA GLY A 34 -1.20 21.51 -28.84
C GLY A 34 -1.70 21.60 -30.26
N GLU A 35 -2.37 20.56 -30.76
CA GLU A 35 -3.34 20.73 -31.85
C GLU A 35 -4.57 19.83 -31.61
N SER A 36 -5.49 20.33 -30.77
CA SER A 36 -6.95 20.09 -30.75
C SER A 36 -7.45 18.64 -30.74
N ALA A 37 -8.07 18.24 -29.62
CA ALA A 37 -8.89 17.04 -29.39
C ALA A 37 -10.09 16.89 -30.35
N SER A 38 -9.80 16.87 -31.65
CA SER A 38 -10.72 16.88 -32.77
C SER A 38 -10.42 15.73 -33.74
N GLY A 39 -9.87 14.64 -33.19
CA GLY A 39 -9.55 13.42 -33.92
C GLY A 39 -10.64 13.03 -34.91
N ARG A 40 -10.18 12.53 -36.04
CA ARG A 40 -11.07 12.03 -37.09
C ARG A 40 -11.79 10.79 -36.54
N PRO A 41 -13.09 10.60 -36.82
CA PRO A 41 -13.77 9.37 -36.45
C PRO A 41 -12.97 8.15 -36.91
N ALA A 42 -12.86 7.11 -36.08
CA ALA A 42 -12.05 5.93 -36.39
C ALA A 42 -12.42 5.33 -37.75
N SER A 43 -13.72 5.31 -38.10
CA SER A 43 -14.25 4.88 -39.40
C SER A 43 -13.67 5.60 -40.64
N GLU A 44 -13.08 6.79 -40.48
CA GLU A 44 -12.45 7.56 -41.56
C GLU A 44 -10.93 7.40 -41.62
N ALA A 45 -10.31 6.89 -40.56
CA ALA A 45 -8.87 6.62 -40.48
C ALA A 45 -8.54 5.21 -40.98
N SER A 46 -7.34 5.00 -41.50
CA SER A 46 -6.83 3.66 -41.82
C SER A 46 -6.47 2.88 -40.55
N ASP A 47 -6.41 1.55 -40.65
CA ASP A 47 -5.94 0.69 -39.55
C ASP A 47 -4.50 1.04 -39.12
N LEU A 48 -3.63 1.40 -40.07
CA LEU A 48 -2.26 1.81 -39.80
C LEU A 48 -2.18 3.15 -39.07
N GLU A 49 -3.03 4.12 -39.45
CA GLU A 49 -3.12 5.42 -38.75
C GLU A 49 -3.59 5.22 -37.30
N ILE A 50 -4.66 4.45 -37.09
CA ILE A 50 -5.19 4.15 -35.75
C ILE A 50 -4.11 3.51 -34.88
N ARG A 51 -3.45 2.45 -35.38
CA ARG A 51 -2.42 1.74 -34.60
C ARG A 51 -1.21 2.61 -34.27
N ARG A 52 -0.76 3.45 -35.22
CA ARG A 52 0.36 4.36 -34.98
C ARG A 52 0.02 5.43 -33.97
N ASN A 53 -1.16 6.04 -34.06
CA ASN A 53 -1.58 7.05 -33.11
C ASN A 53 -1.84 6.45 -31.73
N ALA A 54 -2.44 5.25 -31.66
CA ALA A 54 -2.61 4.51 -30.42
C ALA A 54 -1.24 4.23 -29.76
N ALA A 55 -0.25 3.74 -30.52
CA ALA A 55 1.12 3.53 -30.02
C ALA A 55 1.72 4.83 -29.48
N ASN A 56 1.69 5.90 -30.27
CA ASN A 56 2.31 7.18 -29.91
C ASN A 56 1.65 7.82 -28.70
N LEU A 57 0.32 7.81 -28.60
CA LEU A 57 -0.40 8.43 -27.50
C LEU A 57 -0.33 7.56 -26.23
N ALA A 58 -0.35 6.24 -26.39
CA ALA A 58 -0.11 5.33 -25.28
C ALA A 58 1.33 5.43 -24.74
N SER A 59 2.35 5.64 -25.58
CA SER A 59 3.72 5.87 -25.09
C SER A 59 3.87 7.26 -24.47
N THR A 60 3.30 8.29 -25.10
CA THR A 60 3.34 9.68 -24.59
C THR A 60 2.66 9.79 -23.22
N ALA A 61 1.47 9.20 -23.06
CA ALA A 61 0.78 9.24 -21.77
C ALA A 61 1.60 8.59 -20.63
N LEU A 62 2.44 7.62 -20.99
CA LEU A 62 3.34 6.87 -20.09
C LEU A 62 4.60 7.67 -19.75
N GLY A 63 5.26 8.27 -20.75
CA GLY A 63 6.53 8.98 -20.56
C GLY A 63 6.35 10.40 -20.02
N THR A 64 5.47 11.20 -20.64
CA THR A 64 5.39 12.65 -20.31
C THR A 64 4.65 12.91 -19.01
N SER A 65 3.52 12.21 -18.77
CA SER A 65 2.71 12.52 -17.59
C SER A 65 3.37 12.07 -16.29
N LEU A 66 4.27 11.08 -16.34
CA LEU A 66 4.99 10.57 -15.17
C LEU A 66 6.35 11.25 -15.00
N GLY A 67 7.08 11.51 -16.09
CA GLY A 67 8.29 12.34 -16.06
C GLY A 67 8.01 13.75 -15.53
N ASP A 68 7.01 14.44 -16.09
CA ASP A 68 6.67 15.82 -15.70
C ASP A 68 6.10 15.91 -14.28
N ALA A 69 5.31 14.92 -13.83
CA ALA A 69 4.76 14.92 -12.47
C ALA A 69 5.83 14.67 -11.40
N LEU A 70 6.87 13.90 -11.72
CA LEU A 70 7.98 13.64 -10.81
C LEU A 70 9.00 14.79 -10.82
N ASP A 71 9.25 15.43 -11.98
CA ASP A 71 10.12 16.61 -12.09
C ASP A 71 9.51 17.84 -11.37
N ALA A 72 8.19 17.99 -11.44
CA ALA A 72 7.47 19.07 -10.77
C ALA A 72 7.45 18.99 -9.23
N ASP A 73 7.93 17.91 -8.59
CA ASP A 73 7.87 17.76 -7.12
C ASP A 73 9.22 17.34 -6.49
N VAL A 74 10.10 16.66 -7.24
CA VAL A 74 11.32 16.02 -6.67
C VAL A 74 12.59 16.89 -6.72
N ASN A 75 12.54 18.06 -7.36
CA ASN A 75 13.67 19.00 -7.43
C ASN A 75 14.11 19.63 -6.07
N GLY A 76 13.53 19.21 -4.95
CA GLY A 76 13.83 19.71 -3.61
C GLY A 76 14.71 18.81 -2.73
N ASN A 77 14.63 17.47 -2.82
CA ASN A 77 15.30 16.60 -1.85
C ASN A 77 15.72 15.23 -2.40
N SER A 78 16.99 14.92 -2.19
CA SER A 78 17.72 13.69 -2.53
C SER A 78 17.05 12.40 -2.02
N MET A 79 16.21 11.78 -2.85
CA MET A 79 15.85 10.36 -2.78
C MET A 79 15.84 9.77 -4.19
N GLY A 80 16.96 9.24 -4.70
CA GLY A 80 16.89 8.58 -6.01
C GLY A 80 18.18 8.18 -6.74
N ASP A 81 19.25 7.77 -6.07
CA ASP A 81 20.49 7.26 -6.72
C ASP A 81 20.31 5.84 -7.32
N GLY A 82 19.08 5.47 -7.73
CA GLY A 82 18.66 4.09 -7.99
C GLY A 82 18.01 3.79 -9.35
N VAL A 83 17.80 4.79 -10.21
CA VAL A 83 17.21 4.62 -11.54
C VAL A 83 18.14 5.29 -12.55
N ASP A 84 19.01 4.49 -13.17
CA ASP A 84 20.20 5.00 -13.89
C ASP A 84 19.94 5.59 -15.29
N ASN A 85 18.73 5.51 -15.88
CA ASN A 85 18.40 6.23 -17.13
C ASN A 85 16.88 6.19 -17.50
N PRO A 86 16.10 7.27 -17.35
CA PRO A 86 14.68 7.30 -17.76
C PRO A 86 14.49 7.16 -19.29
N GLU A 87 15.46 7.62 -20.11
CA GLU A 87 15.41 7.48 -21.58
C GLU A 87 15.23 6.02 -22.04
N THR A 88 15.75 5.04 -21.27
CA THR A 88 15.62 3.62 -21.66
C THR A 88 14.21 3.09 -21.51
N VAL A 89 13.40 3.66 -20.61
CA VAL A 89 12.07 3.14 -20.33
C VAL A 89 11.07 3.56 -21.41
N ASP A 90 11.14 4.80 -21.87
CA ASP A 90 10.33 5.30 -22.99
C ASP A 90 10.65 4.55 -24.29
N ASP A 91 11.93 4.32 -24.57
CA ASP A 91 12.39 3.56 -25.74
C ASP A 91 11.89 2.10 -25.69
N ASP A 92 11.91 1.46 -24.52
CA ASP A 92 11.41 0.10 -24.32
C ASP A 92 9.89 0.00 -24.52
N ILE A 93 9.13 0.96 -23.99
CA ILE A 93 7.68 1.04 -24.14
C ILE A 93 7.30 1.26 -25.61
N ASP A 94 7.94 2.23 -26.29
CA ASP A 94 7.67 2.50 -27.71
C ASP A 94 7.99 1.29 -28.58
N THR A 95 9.12 0.62 -28.31
CA THR A 95 9.51 -0.61 -28.99
C THR A 95 8.48 -1.72 -28.76
N PHE A 96 8.04 -1.93 -27.51
CA PHE A 96 7.03 -2.93 -27.18
C PHE A 96 5.68 -2.64 -27.83
N LEU A 97 5.19 -1.39 -27.78
CA LEU A 97 3.94 -0.97 -28.40
C LEU A 97 4.02 -1.12 -29.93
N THR A 98 5.12 -0.71 -30.54
CA THR A 98 5.34 -0.81 -31.99
C THR A 98 5.37 -2.28 -32.46
N ALA A 99 6.07 -3.15 -31.72
CA ALA A 99 6.12 -4.58 -32.00
C ALA A 99 4.75 -5.25 -31.81
N SER A 100 4.10 -5.02 -30.67
CA SER A 100 2.82 -5.66 -30.33
C SER A 100 1.65 -5.20 -31.19
N LEU A 101 1.69 -3.96 -31.66
CA LEU A 101 0.69 -3.42 -32.58
C LEU A 101 1.00 -3.76 -34.04
N GLY A 102 2.04 -4.55 -34.34
CA GLY A 102 2.40 -4.96 -35.70
C GLY A 102 2.74 -3.76 -36.61
N LEU A 103 3.34 -2.71 -36.05
CA LEU A 103 3.84 -1.55 -36.78
C LEU A 103 5.24 -1.81 -37.37
N GLU A 104 5.97 -2.75 -36.79
CA GLU A 104 7.24 -3.26 -37.32
C GLU A 104 7.08 -4.22 -38.49
N SER A 105 8.18 -4.42 -39.24
CA SER A 105 8.22 -5.38 -40.35
C SER A 105 8.23 -6.83 -39.83
N GLY A 106 7.04 -7.36 -39.56
CA GLY A 106 6.81 -8.74 -39.12
C GLY A 106 5.66 -9.43 -39.86
N ASN A 107 5.35 -10.65 -39.48
CA ASN A 107 4.20 -11.43 -39.96
C ASN A 107 2.94 -11.23 -39.11
N ALA A 108 2.84 -10.12 -38.37
CA ALA A 108 1.67 -9.81 -37.55
C ALA A 108 0.39 -9.86 -38.41
N ASN A 109 -0.62 -10.57 -37.94
CA ASN A 109 -1.88 -10.70 -38.65
C ASN A 109 -2.87 -9.67 -38.10
N VAL A 110 -3.15 -8.65 -38.92
CA VAL A 110 -4.02 -7.53 -38.56
C VAL A 110 -5.34 -7.66 -39.31
N SER A 111 -6.43 -7.61 -38.55
CA SER A 111 -7.79 -7.58 -39.08
C SER A 111 -8.56 -6.42 -38.45
N ARG A 112 -9.58 -5.94 -39.16
CA ARG A 112 -10.40 -4.81 -38.68
C ARG A 112 -11.88 -5.07 -38.94
N GLU A 113 -12.69 -4.85 -37.90
CA GLU A 113 -14.14 -4.89 -37.97
C GLU A 113 -14.72 -3.59 -37.40
N GLY A 114 -15.13 -2.68 -38.28
CA GLY A 114 -15.60 -1.35 -37.88
C GLY A 114 -14.48 -0.55 -37.22
N ASP A 115 -14.66 -0.20 -35.95
CA ASP A 115 -13.72 0.60 -35.18
C ASP A 115 -12.81 -0.26 -34.26
N LEU A 116 -12.95 -1.60 -34.32
CA LEU A 116 -12.10 -2.56 -33.63
C LEU A 116 -11.03 -3.10 -34.58
N VAL A 117 -9.75 -3.00 -34.18
CA VAL A 117 -8.62 -3.63 -34.86
C VAL A 117 -8.11 -4.77 -33.99
N THR A 118 -8.07 -5.99 -34.52
CA THR A 118 -7.53 -7.17 -33.84
C THR A 118 -6.19 -7.54 -34.46
N ILE A 119 -5.19 -7.73 -33.61
CA ILE A 119 -3.79 -7.94 -33.97
C ILE A 119 -3.33 -9.23 -33.28
N ASP A 120 -2.84 -10.17 -34.09
CA ASP A 120 -2.07 -11.33 -33.65
C ASP A 120 -0.60 -10.97 -33.87
N PRO A 121 0.14 -10.57 -32.79
CA PRO A 121 1.49 -10.04 -32.90
C PRO A 121 2.47 -11.11 -33.39
N ASP A 122 3.56 -10.68 -34.04
CA ASP A 122 4.64 -11.62 -34.42
C ASP A 122 5.47 -11.98 -33.19
N GLU A 123 5.29 -13.20 -32.67
CA GLU A 123 5.93 -13.65 -31.45
C GLU A 123 7.47 -13.62 -31.54
N SER A 124 8.02 -13.80 -32.75
CA SER A 124 9.47 -13.78 -32.97
C SER A 124 10.05 -12.37 -32.91
N VAL A 125 9.27 -11.36 -33.31
CA VAL A 125 9.64 -9.94 -33.15
C VAL A 125 9.54 -9.56 -31.68
N MET A 126 8.39 -9.82 -31.05
CA MET A 126 8.16 -9.54 -29.62
C MET A 126 9.27 -10.11 -28.73
N CYS A 127 9.61 -11.39 -28.93
CA CYS A 127 10.62 -12.05 -28.13
C CYS A 127 12.05 -11.61 -28.44
N ARG A 128 12.34 -11.21 -29.69
CA ARG A 128 13.66 -10.70 -30.03
C ARG A 128 13.92 -9.38 -29.33
N GLU A 129 12.96 -8.47 -29.33
CA GLU A 129 13.10 -7.17 -28.65
C GLU A 129 13.17 -7.38 -27.13
N ALA A 130 12.23 -8.15 -26.54
CA ALA A 130 12.22 -8.43 -25.09
C ALA A 130 13.48 -9.17 -24.58
N LEU A 131 14.18 -9.91 -25.44
CA LEU A 131 15.40 -10.65 -25.10
C LEU A 131 16.67 -10.01 -25.68
N ALA A 132 16.59 -8.86 -26.35
CA ALA A 132 17.72 -8.24 -27.05
C ALA A 132 18.90 -7.97 -26.10
N GLU A 133 18.59 -7.60 -24.86
CA GLU A 133 19.58 -7.33 -23.82
C GLU A 133 20.08 -8.60 -23.11
N ARG A 134 19.34 -9.71 -23.20
CA ARG A 134 19.65 -10.99 -22.55
C ARG A 134 20.32 -11.97 -23.51
N SER A 135 21.49 -11.59 -24.02
CA SER A 135 22.28 -12.46 -24.89
C SER A 135 22.75 -13.75 -24.18
N GLY A 136 22.21 -14.91 -24.58
CA GLY A 136 22.75 -16.23 -24.17
C GLY A 136 21.76 -17.36 -23.89
N MET A 137 20.44 -17.13 -23.95
CA MET A 137 19.46 -18.13 -23.52
C MET A 137 18.52 -18.52 -24.67
N VAL A 138 18.93 -19.52 -25.46
CA VAL A 138 18.10 -20.06 -26.57
C VAL A 138 16.83 -20.73 -26.05
N ASP A 139 16.89 -21.32 -24.85
CA ASP A 139 15.72 -21.93 -24.21
C ASP A 139 14.67 -20.86 -23.83
N ASP A 140 15.11 -19.64 -23.51
CA ASP A 140 14.22 -18.52 -23.17
C ASP A 140 13.45 -17.99 -24.39
N LEU A 141 14.03 -18.06 -25.60
CA LEU A 141 13.33 -17.67 -26.83
C LEU A 141 12.13 -18.59 -27.10
N ALA A 142 12.32 -19.90 -26.99
CA ALA A 142 11.23 -20.86 -27.23
C ALA A 142 10.11 -20.74 -26.17
N VAL A 143 10.46 -20.49 -24.91
CA VAL A 143 9.50 -20.23 -23.83
C VAL A 143 8.77 -18.92 -24.08
N CYS A 144 9.48 -17.86 -24.47
CA CYS A 144 8.90 -16.57 -24.82
C CYS A 144 7.92 -16.68 -25.98
N GLU A 145 8.33 -17.30 -27.10
CA GLU A 145 7.46 -17.49 -28.27
C GLU A 145 6.22 -18.31 -27.91
N ALA A 146 6.37 -19.33 -27.05
CA ALA A 146 5.25 -20.13 -26.56
C ALA A 146 4.28 -19.33 -25.68
N LEU A 147 4.77 -18.35 -24.90
CA LEU A 147 3.92 -17.47 -24.10
C LEU A 147 3.16 -16.47 -25.00
N PHE A 148 3.86 -15.80 -25.93
CA PHE A 148 3.24 -14.81 -26.80
C PHE A 148 2.29 -15.38 -27.85
N ARG A 149 2.38 -16.69 -28.15
CA ARG A 149 1.43 -17.36 -29.04
C ARG A 149 -0.03 -17.26 -28.59
N ASP A 150 -0.25 -17.18 -27.27
CA ASP A 150 -1.60 -17.07 -26.69
C ASP A 150 -2.01 -15.59 -26.46
N LEU A 151 -1.15 -14.64 -26.85
CA LEU A 151 -1.42 -13.20 -26.77
C LEU A 151 -2.12 -12.73 -28.05
N SER A 152 -3.17 -11.93 -27.89
CA SER A 152 -3.77 -11.13 -28.94
C SER A 152 -3.97 -9.70 -28.45
N VAL A 153 -3.95 -8.73 -29.36
CA VAL A 153 -4.14 -7.32 -29.04
C VAL A 153 -5.36 -6.79 -29.76
N GLU A 154 -6.21 -6.05 -29.05
CA GLU A 154 -7.38 -5.36 -29.59
C GLU A 154 -7.22 -3.85 -29.42
N VAL A 155 -7.41 -3.09 -30.49
CA VAL A 155 -7.47 -1.62 -30.46
C VAL A 155 -8.91 -1.20 -30.75
N ALA A 156 -9.61 -0.73 -29.72
CA ALA A 156 -10.97 -0.20 -29.82
C ALA A 156 -10.90 1.33 -29.93
N ALA A 157 -10.85 1.82 -31.17
CA ALA A 157 -10.70 3.25 -31.44
C ALA A 157 -12.06 3.96 -31.43
N VAL A 158 -12.14 5.14 -30.83
CA VAL A 158 -13.30 6.04 -30.97
C VAL A 158 -13.01 7.06 -32.06
N THR A 159 -11.85 7.67 -32.00
CA THR A 159 -11.23 8.52 -33.02
C THR A 159 -9.88 7.95 -33.40
N ASP A 160 -9.17 8.58 -34.33
CA ASP A 160 -7.78 8.23 -34.61
C ASP A 160 -6.82 8.63 -33.48
N ASP A 161 -7.24 9.44 -32.51
CA ASP A 161 -6.43 9.90 -31.37
C ASP A 161 -7.03 9.52 -29.99
N THR A 162 -8.16 8.81 -29.93
CA THR A 162 -8.73 8.32 -28.66
C THR A 162 -9.24 6.90 -28.79
N GLY A 163 -9.05 6.09 -27.75
CA GLY A 163 -9.51 4.71 -27.71
C GLY A 163 -8.85 3.92 -26.59
N SER A 164 -8.88 2.60 -26.72
CA SER A 164 -8.18 1.70 -25.81
C SER A 164 -7.45 0.58 -26.55
N ILE A 165 -6.31 0.15 -25.99
CA ILE A 165 -5.53 -1.01 -26.39
C ILE A 165 -5.71 -2.09 -25.33
N THR A 166 -6.27 -3.24 -25.67
CA THR A 166 -6.45 -4.37 -24.75
C THR A 166 -5.55 -5.52 -25.16
N TYR A 167 -4.67 -5.93 -24.25
CA TYR A 167 -3.86 -7.13 -24.36
C TYR A 167 -4.63 -8.30 -23.77
N LEU A 168 -5.00 -9.28 -24.58
CA LEU A 168 -5.70 -10.48 -24.16
C LEU A 168 -4.78 -11.69 -24.19
N PHE A 169 -4.71 -12.41 -23.07
CA PHE A 169 -4.05 -13.70 -22.97
C PHE A 169 -5.11 -14.78 -22.86
N GLN A 170 -5.16 -15.71 -23.82
CA GLN A 170 -6.22 -16.74 -23.88
C GLN A 170 -7.65 -16.14 -23.83
N GLN A 171 -7.87 -15.00 -24.51
CA GLN A 171 -9.12 -14.21 -24.52
C GLN A 171 -9.50 -13.56 -23.18
N GLN A 172 -8.59 -13.55 -22.19
CA GLN A 172 -8.78 -12.81 -20.94
C GLN A 172 -7.94 -11.53 -20.98
N PRO A 173 -8.53 -10.35 -20.69
CA PRO A 173 -7.77 -9.11 -20.57
C PRO A 173 -6.67 -9.24 -19.51
N VAL A 174 -5.47 -8.82 -19.84
CA VAL A 174 -4.32 -8.73 -18.93
C VAL A 174 -4.03 -7.26 -18.64
N VAL A 175 -3.85 -6.47 -19.69
CA VAL A 175 -3.58 -5.04 -19.61
C VAL A 175 -4.53 -4.32 -20.57
N MET A 176 -5.12 -3.22 -20.11
CA MET A 176 -5.83 -2.25 -20.94
C MET A 176 -5.11 -0.91 -20.86
N ILE A 177 -4.95 -0.24 -21.99
CA ILE A 177 -4.32 1.08 -22.08
C ILE A 177 -5.32 2.01 -22.75
N ASP A 178 -5.93 2.91 -21.98
CA ASP A 178 -6.72 4.01 -22.51
C ASP A 178 -5.76 5.11 -22.99
N TYR A 179 -5.97 5.63 -24.20
CA TYR A 179 -5.15 6.69 -24.78
C TYR A 179 -6.01 7.87 -25.25
N ALA A 180 -5.56 9.08 -24.97
CA ALA A 180 -6.12 10.35 -25.44
C ALA A 180 -5.05 11.47 -25.38
N PRO A 181 -5.24 12.62 -26.04
CA PRO A 181 -4.24 13.70 -26.03
C PRO A 181 -3.90 14.29 -24.66
N GLU A 182 -4.81 14.21 -23.68
CA GLU A 182 -4.66 14.82 -22.34
C GLU A 182 -4.75 13.79 -21.21
N MET A 183 -4.84 12.49 -21.54
CA MET A 183 -5.08 11.42 -20.58
C MET A 183 -4.49 10.11 -21.10
N GLY A 184 -3.91 9.32 -20.20
CA GLY A 184 -3.78 7.89 -20.42
C GLY A 184 -4.02 7.12 -19.13
N ALA A 185 -4.55 5.91 -19.27
CA ALA A 185 -4.77 5.03 -18.13
C ALA A 185 -4.35 3.60 -18.45
N TYR A 186 -3.80 2.92 -17.46
CA TYR A 186 -3.33 1.55 -17.51
C TYR A 186 -4.13 0.76 -16.51
N GLU A 187 -4.84 -0.26 -16.98
CA GLU A 187 -5.58 -1.16 -16.12
C GLU A 187 -5.00 -2.57 -16.22
N LEU A 188 -4.52 -3.09 -15.09
CA LEU A 188 -4.04 -4.46 -14.95
C LEU A 188 -5.18 -5.33 -14.39
N SER A 189 -5.64 -6.27 -15.21
CA SER A 189 -6.58 -7.31 -14.80
C SER A 189 -5.82 -8.46 -14.14
N LEU A 190 -6.06 -8.67 -12.85
CA LEU A 190 -5.37 -9.70 -12.08
C LEU A 190 -5.67 -11.14 -12.56
N PRO A 191 -6.92 -11.49 -12.94
CA PRO A 191 -7.20 -12.82 -13.49
C PRO A 191 -6.36 -13.16 -14.73
N GLY A 192 -6.30 -12.24 -15.69
CA GLY A 192 -5.53 -12.45 -16.93
C GLY A 192 -4.02 -12.51 -16.67
N TYR A 193 -3.52 -11.67 -15.77
CA TYR A 193 -2.13 -11.70 -15.34
C TYR A 193 -1.76 -13.03 -14.67
N MET A 194 -2.61 -13.54 -13.78
CA MET A 194 -2.40 -14.84 -13.13
C MET A 194 -2.44 -16.00 -14.13
N ALA A 195 -3.32 -15.96 -15.13
CA ALA A 195 -3.35 -16.95 -16.20
C ALA A 195 -2.03 -16.97 -17.00
N ALA A 196 -1.47 -15.79 -17.31
CA ALA A 196 -0.18 -15.67 -17.99
C ALA A 196 0.98 -16.22 -17.12
N LEU A 197 1.00 -15.91 -15.82
CA LEU A 197 1.99 -16.45 -14.87
C LEU A 197 1.92 -17.97 -14.73
N GLN A 198 0.72 -18.54 -14.65
CA GLN A 198 0.52 -19.98 -14.57
C GLN A 198 1.01 -20.70 -15.84
N GLN A 199 0.74 -20.11 -17.03
CA GLN A 199 1.29 -20.64 -18.27
C GLN A 199 2.82 -20.58 -18.28
N LEU A 200 3.40 -19.47 -17.82
CA LEU A 200 4.85 -19.33 -17.73
C LEU A 200 5.46 -20.39 -16.81
N ALA A 201 4.88 -20.64 -15.64
CA ALA A 201 5.31 -21.70 -14.72
C ALA A 201 5.22 -23.09 -15.36
N SER A 202 4.11 -23.37 -16.06
CA SER A 202 3.90 -24.62 -16.81
C SER A 202 4.97 -24.83 -17.90
N LEU A 203 5.28 -23.80 -18.68
CA LEU A 203 6.31 -23.85 -19.72
C LEU A 203 7.71 -24.10 -19.15
N GLN A 204 7.97 -23.66 -17.92
CA GLN A 204 9.22 -23.88 -17.20
C GLN A 204 9.28 -25.23 -16.47
N GLY A 205 8.15 -25.95 -16.39
CA GLY A 205 8.04 -27.16 -15.58
C GLY A 205 8.10 -26.89 -14.07
N ASP A 206 7.79 -25.66 -13.63
CA ASP A 206 7.67 -25.32 -12.22
C ASP A 206 6.30 -25.77 -11.70
N THR A 207 6.27 -26.94 -11.08
CA THR A 207 5.06 -27.50 -10.46
C THR A 207 4.86 -27.05 -9.02
N GLU A 208 5.79 -26.27 -8.46
CA GLU A 208 5.77 -25.83 -7.06
C GLU A 208 5.32 -24.38 -6.89
N ALA A 209 5.06 -23.66 -7.98
CA ALA A 209 4.48 -22.32 -7.91
C ALA A 209 3.08 -22.37 -7.29
N THR A 210 2.97 -22.07 -6.01
CA THR A 210 1.70 -21.90 -5.30
C THR A 210 1.09 -20.57 -5.73
N THR A 211 0.23 -20.61 -6.74
CA THR A 211 -0.65 -19.47 -7.06
C THR A 211 -1.89 -19.55 -6.18
N PRO A 212 -2.41 -18.43 -5.67
CA PRO A 212 -3.72 -18.41 -5.03
C PRO A 212 -4.78 -19.06 -5.91
N GLU A 213 -5.77 -19.70 -5.29
CA GLU A 213 -6.84 -20.38 -6.01
C GLU A 213 -7.73 -19.40 -6.78
N THR A 214 -7.98 -18.24 -6.17
CA THR A 214 -8.78 -17.16 -6.76
C THR A 214 -8.01 -15.87 -6.67
N VAL A 215 -7.90 -15.17 -7.81
CA VAL A 215 -7.43 -13.79 -7.89
C VAL A 215 -8.39 -13.05 -8.82
N GLU A 216 -9.07 -12.05 -8.30
CA GLU A 216 -10.06 -11.22 -9.01
C GLU A 216 -9.75 -9.74 -8.82
N GLY A 217 -10.33 -8.91 -9.69
CA GLY A 217 -10.22 -7.46 -9.65
C GLY A 217 -9.19 -6.88 -10.61
N ALA A 218 -9.10 -5.55 -10.58
CA ALA A 218 -8.24 -4.79 -11.47
C ALA A 218 -7.66 -3.55 -10.75
N LEU A 219 -6.42 -3.23 -11.11
CA LEU A 219 -5.71 -2.04 -10.66
C LEU A 219 -5.57 -1.08 -11.83
N ARG A 220 -5.93 0.19 -11.64
CA ARG A 220 -5.86 1.22 -12.68
C ARG A 220 -4.97 2.37 -12.23
N VAL A 221 -3.95 2.67 -13.03
CA VAL A 221 -3.15 3.90 -12.94
C VAL A 221 -3.63 4.85 -14.02
N GLU A 222 -3.98 6.07 -13.67
CA GLU A 222 -4.43 7.09 -14.63
C GLU A 222 -3.60 8.35 -14.47
N ALA A 223 -3.08 8.85 -15.58
CA ALA A 223 -2.42 10.12 -15.66
C ALA A 223 -3.23 11.06 -16.55
N SER A 224 -3.38 12.30 -16.12
CA SER A 224 -4.17 13.31 -16.82
C SER A 224 -3.52 14.68 -16.75
N THR A 225 -3.78 15.50 -17.74
CA THR A 225 -3.37 16.89 -17.78
C THR A 225 -4.59 17.77 -18.00
N THR A 226 -4.64 18.93 -17.35
CA THR A 226 -5.70 19.91 -17.60
C THR A 226 -5.08 21.15 -18.21
N GLN A 227 -5.62 21.59 -19.34
CA GLN A 227 -5.15 22.77 -20.06
C GLN A 227 -6.24 23.85 -20.12
N THR A 228 -5.84 25.12 -19.98
CA THR A 228 -6.71 26.29 -20.17
C THR A 228 -6.08 27.21 -21.21
N ALA A 229 -6.77 27.44 -22.34
CA ALA A 229 -6.35 28.36 -23.39
C ALA A 229 -4.90 28.13 -23.89
N ASP A 230 -4.57 26.85 -24.16
CA ASP A 230 -3.27 26.37 -24.63
C ASP A 230 -2.13 26.43 -23.58
N GLU A 231 -2.45 26.73 -22.32
CA GLU A 231 -1.51 26.65 -21.19
C GLU A 231 -1.86 25.45 -20.30
N LEU A 232 -0.86 24.62 -19.98
CA LEU A 232 -0.99 23.57 -18.98
C LEU A 232 -1.29 24.22 -17.63
N THR A 233 -2.29 23.70 -16.91
CA THR A 233 -2.73 24.23 -15.61
C THR A 233 -2.50 23.28 -14.46
N SER A 234 -2.67 21.97 -14.70
CA SER A 234 -2.39 20.94 -13.71
C SER A 234 -2.04 19.61 -14.37
N VAL A 235 -1.32 18.78 -13.63
CA VAL A 235 -1.01 17.38 -13.94
C VAL A 235 -1.54 16.53 -12.78
N GLY A 236 -2.22 15.43 -13.10
CA GLY A 236 -2.77 14.51 -12.12
C GLY A 236 -2.35 13.07 -12.38
N ILE A 237 -2.00 12.34 -11.32
CA ILE A 237 -1.75 10.90 -11.35
C ILE A 237 -2.60 10.25 -10.27
N SER A 238 -3.31 9.18 -10.60
CA SER A 238 -4.09 8.40 -9.65
C SER A 238 -3.80 6.91 -9.79
N LEU A 239 -3.81 6.20 -8.66
CA LEU A 239 -3.81 4.75 -8.57
C LEU A 239 -5.10 4.33 -7.88
N SER A 240 -5.84 3.43 -8.52
CA SER A 240 -7.16 3.00 -8.08
C SER A 240 -7.35 1.49 -8.23
N VAL A 241 -8.27 0.96 -7.44
CA VAL A 241 -8.87 -0.36 -7.63
C VAL A 241 -10.12 -0.15 -8.47
N SER A 242 -10.07 -0.41 -9.77
CA SER A 242 -11.21 -0.17 -10.68
C SER A 242 -12.27 -1.28 -10.58
N GLU A 243 -11.83 -2.50 -10.27
CA GLU A 243 -12.70 -3.62 -9.91
C GLU A 243 -12.27 -4.20 -8.56
N PRO A 244 -13.21 -4.54 -7.65
CA PRO A 244 -12.86 -5.04 -6.31
C PRO A 244 -11.83 -6.17 -6.36
N LEU A 245 -10.74 -6.01 -5.60
CA LEU A 245 -9.71 -7.03 -5.51
C LEU A 245 -10.21 -8.16 -4.62
N ARG A 246 -9.94 -9.39 -5.03
CA ARG A 246 -10.13 -10.56 -4.18
C ARG A 246 -9.02 -11.57 -4.36
N LEU A 247 -8.46 -12.04 -3.24
CA LEU A 247 -7.47 -13.09 -3.21
C LEU A 247 -7.93 -14.17 -2.24
N ILE A 248 -8.07 -15.41 -2.73
CA ILE A 248 -8.41 -16.57 -1.90
C ILE A 248 -7.35 -17.64 -2.10
N ASP A 249 -6.79 -18.11 -0.99
CA ASP A 249 -5.91 -19.28 -0.96
C ASP A 249 -6.29 -20.17 0.23
N THR A 250 -6.97 -21.28 -0.07
CA THR A 250 -7.44 -22.20 0.98
C THR A 250 -6.31 -22.99 1.62
N ALA A 251 -5.14 -23.08 0.99
CA ALA A 251 -3.99 -23.76 1.56
C ALA A 251 -3.35 -22.98 2.72
N SER A 252 -3.43 -21.65 2.66
CA SER A 252 -2.95 -20.75 3.72
C SER A 252 -4.08 -20.13 4.56
N GLY A 253 -5.34 -20.50 4.29
CA GLY A 253 -6.51 -19.89 4.94
C GLY A 253 -6.66 -18.39 4.68
N THR A 254 -6.11 -17.89 3.57
CA THR A 254 -6.13 -16.46 3.22
C THR A 254 -7.38 -16.12 2.41
N ASP A 255 -8.16 -15.13 2.85
CA ASP A 255 -9.24 -14.49 2.06
C ASP A 255 -9.15 -12.97 2.25
N ILE A 256 -8.68 -12.26 1.22
CA ILE A 256 -8.53 -10.82 1.23
C ILE A 256 -9.45 -10.24 0.18
N SER A 257 -10.22 -9.22 0.56
CA SER A 257 -11.00 -8.41 -0.36
C SER A 257 -10.81 -6.91 -0.11
N ILE A 258 -10.68 -6.17 -1.20
CA ILE A 258 -10.56 -4.70 -1.18
C ILE A 258 -11.60 -4.16 -2.16
N ALA A 259 -12.51 -3.33 -1.69
CA ALA A 259 -13.52 -2.71 -2.53
C ALA A 259 -12.88 -1.76 -3.56
N ALA A 260 -13.60 -1.47 -4.65
CA ALA A 260 -13.17 -0.47 -5.62
C ALA A 260 -13.00 0.91 -4.95
N SER A 261 -11.85 1.55 -5.18
CA SER A 261 -11.49 2.81 -4.52
C SER A 261 -10.33 3.52 -5.23
N GLU A 262 -10.08 4.78 -4.89
CA GLU A 262 -8.92 5.55 -5.35
C GLU A 262 -7.86 5.54 -4.24
N LEU A 263 -6.90 4.62 -4.33
CA LEU A 263 -5.90 4.39 -3.29
C LEU A 263 -5.08 5.64 -3.03
N VAL A 264 -4.67 6.31 -4.10
CA VAL A 264 -3.97 7.59 -4.05
C VAL A 264 -4.25 8.37 -5.33
N SER A 265 -4.38 9.68 -5.21
CA SER A 265 -4.46 10.62 -6.33
C SER A 265 -3.70 11.87 -6.00
N PHE A 266 -2.72 12.20 -6.83
CA PHE A 266 -1.89 13.39 -6.75
C PHE A 266 -2.29 14.34 -7.87
N VAL A 267 -2.41 15.63 -7.56
CA VAL A 267 -2.64 16.70 -8.53
C VAL A 267 -1.68 17.83 -8.21
N GLY A 268 -0.74 18.09 -9.11
CA GLY A 268 0.16 19.24 -9.08
C GLY A 268 -0.37 20.35 -9.97
N ASN A 269 -0.41 21.57 -9.46
CA ASN A 269 -0.82 22.76 -10.20
C ASN A 269 0.41 23.58 -10.60
N MET A 270 0.31 24.29 -11.73
CA MET A 270 1.42 25.11 -12.24
C MET A 270 1.69 26.38 -11.40
N ASP A 271 0.86 26.67 -10.40
CA ASP A 271 1.13 27.69 -9.38
C ASP A 271 2.01 27.18 -8.22
N GLY A 272 2.43 25.91 -8.29
CA GLY A 272 3.27 25.22 -7.32
C GLY A 272 2.49 24.61 -6.16
N SER A 273 1.15 24.71 -6.14
CA SER A 273 0.33 24.01 -5.16
C SER A 273 0.05 22.57 -5.59
N SER A 274 0.04 21.65 -4.63
CA SER A 274 -0.21 20.24 -4.90
C SER A 274 -1.27 19.71 -3.93
N THR A 275 -2.00 18.69 -4.35
CA THR A 275 -2.94 17.96 -3.49
C THR A 275 -2.75 16.48 -3.69
N MET A 276 -2.68 15.72 -2.60
CA MET A 276 -2.71 14.27 -2.59
C MET A 276 -3.91 13.81 -1.78
N THR A 277 -4.73 12.98 -2.37
CA THR A 277 -5.86 12.35 -1.69
C THR A 277 -5.60 10.86 -1.64
N SER A 278 -5.98 10.22 -0.54
CA SER A 278 -5.94 8.76 -0.39
C SER A 278 -7.28 8.29 0.12
N ASN A 279 -7.87 7.34 -0.59
CA ASN A 279 -9.12 6.70 -0.22
C ASN A 279 -9.01 5.19 -0.42
N ILE A 280 -8.56 4.52 0.63
CA ILE A 280 -8.58 3.07 0.67
C ILE A 280 -10.04 2.67 0.95
N GLY A 281 -10.65 1.92 0.04
CA GLY A 281 -12.01 1.42 0.19
C GLY A 281 -12.15 0.42 1.33
N ALA A 282 -13.30 -0.23 1.41
CA ALA A 282 -13.53 -1.27 2.40
C ALA A 282 -12.52 -2.41 2.23
N VAL A 283 -11.94 -2.87 3.34
CA VAL A 283 -11.01 -4.00 3.42
C VAL A 283 -11.59 -5.05 4.35
N ASP A 284 -11.62 -6.30 3.88
CA ASP A 284 -11.87 -7.50 4.69
C ASP A 284 -10.73 -8.48 4.41
N ALA A 285 -9.88 -8.73 5.39
CA ALA A 285 -8.72 -9.59 5.24
C ALA A 285 -8.68 -10.64 6.35
N LEU A 286 -8.79 -11.90 5.96
CA LEU A 286 -8.70 -13.08 6.82
C LEU A 286 -7.41 -13.84 6.54
N PHE A 287 -6.72 -14.23 7.61
CA PHE A 287 -5.50 -15.04 7.56
C PHE A 287 -5.58 -16.18 8.57
N GLU A 288 -5.06 -17.36 8.20
CA GLU A 288 -4.76 -18.42 9.15
C GLU A 288 -3.26 -18.40 9.48
N VAL A 289 -2.94 -18.13 10.74
CA VAL A 289 -1.59 -18.16 11.27
C VAL A 289 -1.40 -19.49 11.98
N SER A 290 -0.65 -20.40 11.36
CA SER A 290 -0.15 -21.57 12.06
C SER A 290 0.96 -21.12 13.00
N ASN A 291 0.76 -21.23 14.32
CA ASN A 291 1.83 -21.09 15.29
C ASN A 291 2.72 -22.32 15.21
N GLY A 292 3.49 -22.39 14.12
CA GLY A 292 4.55 -23.35 13.90
C GLY A 292 5.72 -23.04 14.83
N LEU A 293 5.51 -23.15 16.13
CA LEU A 293 6.57 -23.56 17.03
C LEU A 293 6.86 -25.01 16.68
N ASP A 294 7.57 -25.20 15.57
CA ASP A 294 8.27 -26.43 15.26
C ASP A 294 9.39 -26.55 16.30
N GLU A 295 9.01 -26.85 17.54
CA GLU A 295 9.92 -27.26 18.60
C GLU A 295 10.41 -28.68 18.32
N THR A 296 10.67 -29.07 17.06
CA THR A 296 11.58 -30.17 16.82
C THR A 296 12.95 -29.68 17.31
N PRO A 297 13.42 -30.11 18.49
CA PRO A 297 14.76 -29.75 18.92
C PRO A 297 15.65 -30.41 17.88
N ALA A 298 16.40 -29.63 17.10
CA ALA A 298 17.34 -30.16 16.13
C ALA A 298 18.11 -31.31 16.79
N GLU A 299 17.80 -32.55 16.42
CA GLU A 299 18.41 -33.72 17.06
C GLU A 299 19.92 -33.49 17.00
N PRO A 300 20.63 -33.41 18.14
CA PRO A 300 22.07 -33.23 18.10
C PRO A 300 22.63 -34.44 17.38
N ALA A 301 23.15 -34.21 16.17
CA ALA A 301 23.63 -35.24 15.25
C ALA A 301 24.34 -36.35 16.03
N ALA A 302 23.69 -37.52 16.10
CA ALA A 302 24.14 -38.64 16.89
C ALA A 302 25.59 -38.99 16.51
N MET A 303 26.53 -38.76 17.43
CA MET A 303 27.85 -39.35 17.32
C MET A 303 27.71 -40.88 17.38
N PRO A 304 28.33 -41.64 16.45
CA PRO A 304 28.21 -43.09 16.43
C PRO A 304 29.03 -43.68 17.59
N GLY A 305 28.36 -44.08 18.67
CA GLY A 305 29.04 -44.57 19.88
C GLY A 305 28.18 -45.38 20.85
N THR A 306 27.88 -46.63 20.47
CA THR A 306 27.71 -47.80 21.36
C THR A 306 26.77 -47.71 22.57
N GLY A 307 25.52 -48.17 22.36
CA GLY A 307 24.91 -49.28 23.10
C GLY A 307 24.56 -49.11 24.57
N ALA A 308 23.27 -48.88 24.86
CA ALA A 308 22.46 -49.69 25.78
C ALA A 308 20.99 -49.23 25.72
N VAL A 309 20.12 -50.22 25.90
CA VAL A 309 18.66 -50.18 25.90
C VAL A 309 18.07 -49.17 26.89
N GLN A 310 17.14 -48.33 26.44
CA GLN A 310 15.91 -48.01 27.16
C GLN A 310 14.82 -47.65 26.14
N GLU A 311 13.94 -48.62 25.89
CA GLU A 311 12.57 -48.35 25.44
C GLU A 311 11.92 -47.55 26.57
N ASP A 312 11.92 -46.22 26.46
CA ASP A 312 10.99 -45.39 27.21
C ASP A 312 10.01 -44.78 26.24
N VAL A 313 8.75 -45.09 26.52
CA VAL A 313 7.55 -44.71 25.80
C VAL A 313 7.35 -43.22 26.03
N PHE A 314 8.00 -42.38 25.22
CA PHE A 314 7.51 -41.03 25.00
C PHE A 314 6.33 -41.13 24.03
N GLN A 315 5.12 -41.14 24.58
CA GLN A 315 3.97 -40.67 23.83
C GLN A 315 4.27 -39.20 23.50
N GLU A 316 4.68 -38.95 22.27
CA GLU A 316 4.43 -37.65 21.63
C GLU A 316 2.93 -37.40 21.78
N THR A 317 2.56 -36.61 22.79
CA THR A 317 1.31 -35.85 22.73
C THR A 317 1.47 -35.00 21.49
N SER A 318 0.81 -35.41 20.42
CA SER A 318 0.59 -34.60 19.23
C SER A 318 0.09 -33.25 19.74
N ALA A 319 0.96 -32.24 19.76
CA ALA A 319 0.53 -30.87 19.86
C ALA A 319 -0.38 -30.68 18.65
N THR A 320 -1.68 -30.57 18.90
CA THR A 320 -2.59 -30.08 17.88
C THR A 320 -2.08 -28.70 17.54
N GLU A 321 -1.58 -28.53 16.31
CA GLU A 321 -1.24 -27.22 15.80
C GLU A 321 -2.48 -26.34 15.97
N GLU A 322 -2.41 -25.40 16.90
CA GLU A 322 -3.45 -24.41 17.06
C GLU A 322 -3.25 -23.39 15.94
N THR A 323 -4.13 -23.48 14.94
CA THR A 323 -4.26 -22.47 13.90
C THR A 323 -5.02 -21.29 14.49
N GLN A 324 -4.40 -20.12 14.48
CA GLN A 324 -5.06 -18.88 14.85
C GLN A 324 -5.64 -18.21 13.61
N THR A 325 -6.85 -17.65 13.71
CA THR A 325 -7.45 -16.85 12.63
C THR A 325 -7.35 -15.38 12.96
N VAL A 326 -6.84 -14.57 12.05
CA VAL A 326 -6.79 -13.10 12.19
C VAL A 326 -7.65 -12.48 11.10
N GLN A 327 -8.67 -11.71 11.48
CA GLN A 327 -9.54 -10.99 10.54
C GLN A 327 -9.47 -9.48 10.76
N LEU A 328 -9.15 -8.72 9.72
CA LEU A 328 -9.18 -7.26 9.70
C LEU A 328 -10.39 -6.78 8.89
N LEU A 329 -11.24 -5.96 9.51
CA LEU A 329 -12.35 -5.27 8.87
C LEU A 329 -12.13 -3.75 8.94
N MET A 330 -12.23 -3.07 7.80
CA MET A 330 -12.17 -1.61 7.71
C MET A 330 -13.18 -1.12 6.67
N SER A 331 -13.98 -0.10 6.98
CA SER A 331 -14.95 0.45 6.01
C SER A 331 -14.30 1.29 4.92
N SER A 332 -13.33 2.11 5.30
CA SER A 332 -12.49 2.91 4.42
C SER A 332 -11.39 3.58 5.25
N PHE A 333 -10.35 4.07 4.61
CA PHE A 333 -9.44 5.04 5.20
C PHE A 333 -9.30 6.21 4.24
N THR A 334 -9.52 7.42 4.74
CA THR A 334 -9.38 8.65 3.95
C THR A 334 -8.32 9.56 4.55
N ALA A 335 -7.57 10.25 3.70
CA ALA A 335 -6.70 11.34 4.07
C ALA A 335 -6.48 12.26 2.86
N ASP A 336 -6.66 13.56 3.05
CA ASP A 336 -6.41 14.58 2.03
C ASP A 336 -5.26 15.47 2.48
N MET A 337 -4.17 15.49 1.74
CA MET A 337 -3.02 16.36 1.96
C MET A 337 -3.00 17.43 0.89
N SER A 338 -2.75 18.67 1.30
CA SER A 338 -2.55 19.78 0.38
C SER A 338 -1.36 20.60 0.82
N TRP A 339 -0.52 20.94 -0.15
CA TRP A 339 0.65 21.79 0.03
C TRP A 339 0.38 23.10 -0.70
N GLY A 340 0.77 24.22 -0.08
CA GLY A 340 0.77 25.51 -0.79
C GLY A 340 1.84 25.53 -1.89
N SER A 341 2.14 26.71 -2.44
CA SER A 341 3.28 26.87 -3.34
C SER A 341 4.55 26.27 -2.74
N MET A 342 5.46 25.71 -3.54
CA MET A 342 6.74 25.09 -3.11
C MET A 342 7.53 25.85 -2.02
N ASP A 343 7.41 27.18 -1.95
CA ASP A 343 8.05 28.01 -0.93
C ASP A 343 7.33 28.01 0.44
N SER A 344 6.19 27.35 0.55
CA SER A 344 5.41 27.29 1.79
C SER A 344 5.68 25.97 2.51
N GLU A 345 6.20 26.06 3.73
CA GLU A 345 6.45 24.92 4.62
C GLU A 345 5.15 24.41 5.29
N ASN A 346 4.00 24.74 4.71
CA ASN A 346 2.68 24.51 5.29
C ASN A 346 2.00 23.34 4.57
N VAL A 347 1.91 22.22 5.27
CA VAL A 347 1.14 21.06 4.84
C VAL A 347 -0.19 21.09 5.57
N GLN A 348 -1.29 21.14 4.85
CA GLN A 348 -2.61 20.96 5.44
C GLN A 348 -3.06 19.53 5.18
N VAL A 349 -3.42 18.82 6.25
CA VAL A 349 -4.00 17.48 6.20
C VAL A 349 -5.45 17.59 6.65
N ASN A 350 -6.38 17.09 5.84
CA ASN A 350 -7.81 17.10 6.09
C ASN A 350 -8.37 15.68 6.03
N ASN A 351 -9.54 15.48 6.65
CA ASN A 351 -10.34 14.26 6.53
C ASN A 351 -9.59 12.96 6.86
N VAL A 352 -8.62 12.99 7.78
CA VAL A 352 -7.93 11.77 8.22
C VAL A 352 -8.86 10.95 9.10
N GLY A 353 -9.24 9.75 8.69
CA GLY A 353 -10.18 8.91 9.45
C GLY A 353 -10.49 7.56 8.81
N PHE A 354 -11.19 6.70 9.57
CA PHE A 354 -11.62 5.36 9.12
C PHE A 354 -13.02 5.33 8.47
N GLY A 355 -13.50 6.48 7.97
CA GLY A 355 -14.84 6.60 7.39
C GLY A 355 -15.96 6.50 8.44
N GLU A 356 -17.07 5.84 8.09
CA GLU A 356 -18.27 5.78 8.95
C GLU A 356 -18.20 4.70 10.06
N SER A 357 -17.24 3.76 9.98
CA SER A 357 -17.10 2.65 10.93
C SER A 357 -15.67 2.53 11.46
N PRO A 358 -15.48 2.07 12.71
CA PRO A 358 -14.14 1.80 13.23
C PRO A 358 -13.51 0.63 12.47
N MET A 359 -12.17 0.61 12.45
CA MET A 359 -11.40 -0.56 12.07
C MET A 359 -11.53 -1.62 13.18
N GLN A 360 -11.75 -2.87 12.81
CA GLN A 360 -11.93 -3.99 13.73
C GLN A 360 -10.92 -5.07 13.38
N LEU A 361 -10.21 -5.59 14.37
CA LEU A 361 -9.30 -6.71 14.23
C LEU A 361 -9.78 -7.83 15.15
N PHE A 362 -10.09 -8.99 14.60
CA PHE A 362 -10.50 -10.18 15.32
C PHE A 362 -9.35 -11.20 15.36
N ILE A 363 -9.06 -11.75 16.54
CA ILE A 363 -8.16 -12.88 16.71
C ILE A 363 -8.99 -14.04 17.26
N ASP A 364 -8.96 -15.18 16.56
CA ASP A 364 -9.72 -16.40 16.82
C ASP A 364 -11.25 -16.19 16.92
N GLY A 365 -11.74 -15.10 16.33
CA GLY A 365 -13.15 -14.71 16.40
C GLY A 365 -13.62 -14.25 17.80
N GLU A 366 -12.71 -14.14 18.77
CA GLU A 366 -13.04 -13.81 20.17
C GLU A 366 -12.41 -12.49 20.64
N GLN A 367 -11.17 -12.20 20.26
CA GLN A 367 -10.49 -10.97 20.68
C GLN A 367 -10.70 -9.89 19.62
N GLU A 368 -11.43 -8.84 19.99
CA GLU A 368 -11.72 -7.70 19.13
C GLU A 368 -10.86 -6.51 19.57
N ILE A 369 -10.04 -6.00 18.64
CA ILE A 369 -9.41 -4.68 18.76
C ILE A 369 -10.18 -3.74 17.85
N ASN A 370 -10.87 -2.76 18.44
CA ASN A 370 -11.60 -1.74 17.70
C ASN A 370 -10.84 -0.43 17.74
N LEU A 371 -10.36 0.03 16.59
CA LEU A 371 -9.71 1.32 16.42
C LEU A 371 -10.69 2.29 15.76
N SER A 372 -11.12 3.30 16.51
CA SER A 372 -11.93 4.39 16.00
C SER A 372 -11.09 5.65 15.86
N LEU A 373 -11.12 6.26 14.68
CA LEU A 373 -10.54 7.56 14.41
C LEU A 373 -11.61 8.41 13.74
N ASN A 374 -12.01 9.49 14.39
CA ASN A 374 -12.90 10.45 13.75
C ASN A 374 -12.15 11.23 12.67
N ASN A 375 -12.88 11.74 11.68
CA ASN A 375 -12.29 12.60 10.66
C ASN A 375 -11.72 13.85 11.32
N THR A 376 -10.41 14.03 11.23
CA THR A 376 -9.69 15.19 11.76
C THR A 376 -8.96 15.92 10.65
N SER A 377 -8.76 17.23 10.87
CA SER A 377 -7.93 18.06 10.02
C SER A 377 -6.89 18.79 10.88
N PHE A 378 -5.67 18.93 10.40
CA PHE A 378 -4.57 19.62 11.05
C PHE A 378 -3.62 20.24 10.02
N THR A 379 -2.87 21.25 10.43
CA THR A 379 -1.79 21.83 9.62
C THR A 379 -0.46 21.52 10.27
N VAL A 380 0.53 21.18 9.47
CA VAL A 380 1.93 21.08 9.86
C VAL A 380 2.66 22.28 9.25
N GLU A 381 3.26 23.10 10.12
CA GLU A 381 4.11 24.24 9.75
C GLU A 381 5.38 24.14 10.56
N ASN A 382 6.51 23.87 9.90
CA ASN A 382 7.79 23.57 10.57
C ASN A 382 7.62 22.42 11.58
N ASP A 383 8.10 22.60 12.81
CA ASP A 383 7.99 21.64 13.91
C ASP A 383 6.64 21.74 14.65
N THR A 384 5.64 22.42 14.08
CA THR A 384 4.35 22.71 14.74
C THR A 384 3.17 22.05 14.03
N ILE A 385 2.36 21.33 14.80
CA ILE A 385 1.09 20.75 14.37
C ILE A 385 -0.04 21.55 15.01
N SER A 386 -0.94 22.11 14.20
CA SER A 386 -2.14 22.82 14.67
C SER A 386 -3.41 22.07 14.24
N PHE A 387 -4.21 21.64 15.20
CA PHE A 387 -5.45 20.91 14.95
C PHE A 387 -6.57 21.88 14.59
N LEU A 388 -7.21 21.67 13.44
CA LEU A 388 -8.34 22.47 12.97
C LEU A 388 -9.68 21.92 13.47
N ASP A 389 -9.74 20.59 13.60
CA ASP A 389 -10.88 19.84 14.13
C ASP A 389 -10.47 19.08 15.41
N ASP A 390 -11.46 18.57 16.15
CA ASP A 390 -11.18 17.67 17.27
C ASP A 390 -10.63 16.35 16.72
N LEU A 391 -9.52 15.85 17.27
CA LEU A 391 -9.06 14.48 17.08
C LEU A 391 -9.51 13.64 18.28
N THR A 392 -10.09 12.48 18.02
CA THR A 392 -10.38 11.43 18.98
C THR A 392 -9.92 10.10 18.39
N LEU A 393 -8.87 9.54 18.97
CA LEU A 393 -8.41 8.19 18.72
C LEU A 393 -8.90 7.32 19.88
N GLY A 394 -9.68 6.30 19.56
CA GLY A 394 -10.16 5.30 20.53
C GLY A 394 -9.69 3.91 20.13
N ALA A 395 -9.23 3.15 21.10
CA ALA A 395 -8.91 1.73 20.97
C ALA A 395 -9.69 0.95 22.03
N MET A 396 -10.59 0.06 21.63
CA MET A 396 -11.12 -0.95 22.54
C MET A 396 -10.29 -2.21 22.36
N LEU A 397 -9.82 -2.77 23.47
CA LEU A 397 -8.95 -3.93 23.55
C LEU A 397 -9.73 -5.05 24.23
N GLY A 398 -9.61 -6.25 23.65
CA GLY A 398 -10.33 -7.43 24.09
C GLY A 398 -9.95 -7.92 25.50
N ASN A 399 -10.66 -8.96 25.93
CA ASN A 399 -10.61 -9.54 27.27
C ASN A 399 -9.20 -9.94 27.73
N ALA A 400 -8.36 -10.49 26.85
CA ALA A 400 -7.01 -10.92 27.22
C ALA A 400 -6.15 -9.75 27.71
N PHE A 401 -6.15 -8.64 26.97
CA PHE A 401 -5.40 -7.44 27.33
C PHE A 401 -5.98 -6.76 28.59
N ALA A 402 -7.30 -6.69 28.66
CA ALA A 402 -7.99 -6.10 29.82
C ALA A 402 -7.74 -6.90 31.10
N ALA A 403 -7.71 -8.22 31.03
CA ALA A 403 -7.42 -9.09 32.16
C ALA A 403 -5.97 -8.91 32.64
N GLU A 404 -5.01 -8.78 31.71
CA GLU A 404 -3.61 -8.50 32.05
C GLU A 404 -3.46 -7.18 32.81
N LEU A 405 -4.11 -6.10 32.34
CA LEU A 405 -4.11 -4.80 33.04
C LEU A 405 -4.74 -4.86 34.43
N LEU A 406 -5.75 -5.72 34.62
CA LEU A 406 -6.42 -5.89 35.91
C LEU A 406 -5.73 -6.92 36.82
N GLU A 407 -4.61 -7.51 36.38
CA GLU A 407 -3.97 -8.66 37.04
C GLU A 407 -4.94 -9.83 37.29
N GLN A 408 -5.92 -10.01 36.39
CA GLN A 408 -6.93 -11.05 36.44
C GLN A 408 -6.63 -12.20 35.47
N ASP A 409 -7.22 -13.35 35.75
CA ASP A 409 -7.16 -14.50 34.84
C ASP A 409 -8.03 -14.22 33.59
N PRO A 410 -7.46 -14.24 32.36
CA PRO A 410 -8.21 -13.97 31.14
C PRO A 410 -9.36 -14.95 30.90
N GLU A 411 -9.36 -16.13 31.52
CA GLU A 411 -10.45 -17.11 31.40
C GLU A 411 -11.75 -16.67 32.10
N ILE A 412 -11.69 -15.69 33.01
CA ILE A 412 -12.85 -15.29 33.81
C ILE A 412 -13.90 -14.54 32.97
N GLY A 413 -13.53 -14.07 31.78
CA GLY A 413 -14.44 -13.50 30.80
C GLY A 413 -15.03 -12.14 31.22
N GLY A 414 -15.39 -11.33 30.21
CA GLY A 414 -16.08 -10.06 30.44
C GLY A 414 -15.19 -8.90 30.89
N ALA A 415 -13.86 -9.02 30.81
CA ALA A 415 -13.00 -7.85 30.88
C ALA A 415 -12.97 -7.11 29.54
N SER A 416 -12.86 -5.78 29.60
CA SER A 416 -12.70 -4.91 28.43
C SER A 416 -11.80 -3.74 28.79
N ALA A 417 -10.89 -3.35 27.91
CA ALA A 417 -10.08 -2.16 28.08
C ALA A 417 -10.38 -1.16 26.96
N GLU A 418 -10.44 0.11 27.29
CA GLU A 418 -10.59 1.21 26.35
C GLU A 418 -9.46 2.19 26.60
N ALA A 419 -8.72 2.55 25.55
CA ALA A 419 -7.78 3.67 25.56
C ALA A 419 -8.31 4.74 24.61
N ARG A 420 -8.31 5.99 25.06
CA ARG A 420 -8.79 7.14 24.29
C ARG A 420 -7.79 8.28 24.40
N VAL A 421 -7.47 8.87 23.25
CA VAL A 421 -6.72 10.13 23.15
C VAL A 421 -7.63 11.15 22.49
N THR A 422 -7.81 12.31 23.13
CA THR A 422 -8.60 13.41 22.60
C THR A 422 -7.77 14.69 22.56
N ILE A 423 -7.71 15.30 21.38
CA ILE A 423 -7.05 16.58 21.11
C ILE A 423 -8.10 17.54 20.55
N PRO A 424 -8.59 18.52 21.32
CA PRO A 424 -9.58 19.48 20.84
C PRO A 424 -9.04 20.40 19.73
N ALA A 425 -9.93 20.88 18.88
CA ALA A 425 -9.65 21.87 17.85
C ALA A 425 -8.99 23.13 18.44
N GLY A 426 -8.03 23.68 17.70
CA GLY A 426 -7.20 24.81 18.13
C GLY A 426 -6.02 24.42 19.03
N THR A 427 -5.83 23.12 19.32
CA THR A 427 -4.61 22.64 19.98
C THR A 427 -3.41 22.80 19.05
N VAL A 428 -2.30 23.24 19.61
CA VAL A 428 -1.04 23.45 18.90
C VAL A 428 0.04 22.67 19.62
N LEU A 429 0.64 21.69 18.94
CA LEU A 429 1.76 20.90 19.42
C LEU A 429 3.03 21.35 18.71
N THR A 430 4.14 21.47 19.42
CA THR A 430 5.44 21.76 18.82
C THR A 430 6.46 20.73 19.27
N ASP A 431 7.18 20.16 18.33
CA ASP A 431 8.33 19.31 18.58
C ASP A 431 9.54 20.19 18.96
N GLU A 432 10.09 19.96 20.15
CA GLU A 432 11.30 20.62 20.65
C GLU A 432 12.47 19.63 20.80
N GLY A 433 12.43 18.51 20.07
CA GLY A 433 13.45 17.46 20.03
C GLY A 433 13.06 16.24 20.86
N GLU A 434 13.46 16.20 22.13
CA GLU A 434 13.14 15.07 23.04
C GLU A 434 11.76 15.19 23.68
N VAL A 435 11.09 16.35 23.49
CA VAL A 435 9.80 16.65 24.09
C VAL A 435 8.83 17.25 23.08
N ILE A 436 7.54 16.93 23.25
CA ILE A 436 6.44 17.56 22.52
C ILE A 436 5.75 18.55 23.47
N ARG A 437 5.76 19.83 23.14
CA ARG A 437 5.11 20.88 23.93
C ARG A 437 3.69 21.15 23.45
N VAL A 438 2.75 21.28 24.38
CA VAL A 438 1.41 21.82 24.09
C VAL A 438 1.48 23.35 24.17
N ASN A 439 1.50 24.04 23.03
CA ASN A 439 1.60 25.50 22.98
C ASN A 439 0.25 26.20 23.15
N ALA A 440 -0.83 25.58 22.69
CA ALA A 440 -2.21 26.03 22.87
C ALA A 440 -3.14 24.81 22.95
N GLY A 441 -4.31 24.96 23.57
CA GLY A 441 -5.27 23.87 23.75
C GLY A 441 -4.85 22.89 24.84
N SER A 442 -5.24 21.63 24.68
CA SER A 442 -4.92 20.54 25.60
C SER A 442 -4.90 19.19 24.89
N VAL A 443 -4.27 18.21 25.52
CA VAL A 443 -4.31 16.81 25.09
C VAL A 443 -4.74 15.99 26.29
N SER A 444 -5.75 15.15 26.10
CA SER A 444 -6.24 14.25 27.14
C SER A 444 -6.07 12.81 26.71
N MET A 445 -5.62 11.99 27.64
CA MET A 445 -5.46 10.54 27.50
C MET A 445 -6.26 9.89 28.61
N GLU A 446 -7.02 8.86 28.28
CA GLU A 446 -7.84 8.11 29.21
C GLU A 446 -7.69 6.63 28.89
N ALA A 447 -7.39 5.82 29.91
CA ALA A 447 -7.37 4.37 29.84
C ALA A 447 -8.33 3.82 30.89
N ILE A 448 -9.28 2.99 30.47
CA ILE A 448 -10.28 2.37 31.33
C ILE A 448 -10.21 0.87 31.12
N ALA A 449 -9.93 0.11 32.17
CA ALA A 449 -10.09 -1.34 32.18
C ALA A 449 -11.25 -1.70 33.11
N ASN A 450 -12.23 -2.43 32.58
CA ASN A 450 -13.38 -2.91 33.36
C ASN A 450 -13.32 -4.44 33.42
N GLY A 451 -13.46 -5.01 34.61
CA GLY A 451 -13.69 -6.44 34.86
C GLY A 451 -15.03 -6.67 35.55
N GLU A 452 -15.31 -7.90 35.98
CA GLU A 452 -16.61 -8.24 36.60
C GLU A 452 -16.84 -7.51 37.93
N ASN A 453 -15.77 -7.32 38.71
CA ASN A 453 -15.85 -6.75 40.06
C ASN A 453 -14.96 -5.53 40.28
N ASP A 454 -14.07 -5.23 39.33
CA ASP A 454 -13.05 -4.20 39.43
C ASP A 454 -13.09 -3.30 38.20
N ALA A 455 -12.72 -2.04 38.36
CA ALA A 455 -12.48 -1.13 37.25
C ALA A 455 -11.29 -0.24 37.60
N ILE A 456 -10.36 -0.10 36.66
CA ILE A 456 -9.24 0.84 36.74
C ILE A 456 -9.52 1.92 35.69
N SER A 457 -9.39 3.19 36.07
CA SER A 457 -9.45 4.31 35.16
C SER A 457 -8.29 5.24 35.46
N GLU A 458 -7.44 5.42 34.47
CA GLU A 458 -6.33 6.36 34.50
C GLU A 458 -6.60 7.44 33.46
N SER A 459 -6.36 8.69 33.84
CA SER A 459 -6.50 9.80 32.92
C SER A 459 -5.37 10.80 33.14
N ALA A 460 -4.80 11.28 32.05
CA ALA A 460 -3.79 12.32 32.05
C ALA A 460 -4.25 13.45 31.13
N VAL A 461 -4.06 14.69 31.57
CA VAL A 461 -4.35 15.88 30.76
C VAL A 461 -3.14 16.78 30.76
N VAL A 462 -2.65 17.09 29.56
CA VAL A 462 -1.56 18.04 29.34
C VAL A 462 -2.17 19.31 28.75
N GLU A 463 -2.21 20.35 29.56
CA GLU A 463 -2.70 21.68 29.18
C GLU A 463 -1.59 22.50 28.50
N ALA A 464 -1.98 23.61 27.85
CA ALA A 464 -1.05 24.56 27.27
C ALA A 464 0.07 24.98 28.25
N GLY A 465 1.32 24.84 27.82
CA GLY A 465 2.54 25.04 28.59
C GLY A 465 3.18 23.75 29.12
N GLY A 466 2.47 22.62 29.10
CA GLY A 466 2.99 21.30 29.45
C GLY A 466 3.75 20.63 28.30
N CYS A 467 4.49 19.57 28.63
CA CYS A 467 5.27 18.78 27.69
C CYS A 467 5.02 17.28 27.86
N PHE A 468 5.22 16.52 26.78
CA PHE A 468 5.40 15.07 26.78
C PHE A 468 6.88 14.77 26.60
N SER A 469 7.48 13.99 27.50
CA SER A 469 8.84 13.46 27.39
C SER A 469 8.79 11.97 27.06
N GLY A 470 9.55 11.54 26.05
CA GLY A 470 9.62 10.12 25.67
C GLY A 470 10.29 9.24 26.74
N ASP A 471 11.12 9.83 27.60
CA ASP A 471 11.95 9.10 28.56
C ASP A 471 11.21 8.68 29.85
N ASP A 472 10.06 9.29 30.16
CA ASP A 472 9.34 9.04 31.42
C ASP A 472 8.36 7.86 31.36
N ILE A 473 8.15 7.24 30.19
CA ILE A 473 7.28 6.06 30.03
C ILE A 473 8.04 4.76 30.36
N GLY A 474 9.37 4.81 30.53
CA GLY A 474 10.21 3.70 30.97
C GLY A 474 10.42 3.69 32.50
N GLY A 475 9.37 3.38 33.26
CA GLY A 475 9.43 3.29 34.72
C GLY A 475 10.34 2.16 35.21
N ASP A 476 11.60 2.48 35.52
CA ASP A 476 12.50 1.62 36.31
C ASP A 476 13.09 2.33 37.55
N ASP A 477 12.72 3.60 37.80
CA ASP A 477 13.29 4.37 38.92
C ASP A 477 12.22 5.01 39.80
N VAL A 478 11.24 4.21 40.23
CA VAL A 478 10.63 4.45 41.55
C VAL A 478 11.65 3.97 42.57
N GLY A 479 12.65 4.82 42.82
CA GLY A 479 13.65 4.62 43.84
C GLY A 479 12.96 4.24 45.14
N ALA A 480 13.06 2.97 45.51
CA ALA A 480 12.84 2.52 46.87
C ALA A 480 13.81 3.32 47.73
N ASP A 481 13.30 4.38 48.36
CA ASP A 481 13.96 5.07 49.45
C ASP A 481 14.36 3.99 50.47
N ASP A 482 15.63 3.61 50.44
CA ASP A 482 16.31 2.84 51.49
C ASP A 482 16.35 3.73 52.74
N VAL A 483 15.20 3.85 53.40
CA VAL A 483 15.11 4.39 54.76
C VAL A 483 15.64 3.30 55.68
N SER A 484 16.96 3.19 55.75
CA SER A 484 17.64 2.56 56.87
C SER A 484 17.48 3.46 58.10
N GLY A 485 16.30 3.39 58.72
CA GLY A 485 15.97 4.01 60.00
C GLY A 485 15.62 2.94 61.01
N ASP A 486 16.63 2.46 61.75
CA ASP A 486 16.44 1.88 63.08
C ASP A 486 15.56 2.84 63.91
N ASP A 487 14.32 2.46 64.21
CA ASP A 487 13.74 2.55 65.55
C ASP A 487 12.33 1.97 65.58
N ALA A 488 12.16 0.99 66.46
CA ALA A 488 10.90 0.34 66.78
C ALA A 488 10.00 1.25 67.63
N ASP A 489 8.73 1.44 67.26
CA ASP A 489 7.59 1.17 68.16
C ASP A 489 6.21 1.17 67.47
N SER A 490 5.49 0.07 67.66
CA SER A 490 4.04 -0.13 67.78
C SER A 490 3.04 0.96 67.33
N ALA A 491 2.17 0.64 66.37
CA ALA A 491 0.70 0.80 66.48
C ALA A 491 -0.08 0.11 65.34
N MET A 492 -1.09 -0.69 65.72
CA MET A 492 -2.14 -1.22 64.85
C MET A 492 -3.11 -0.10 64.41
N VAL A 493 -3.39 0.04 63.11
CA VAL A 493 -4.62 0.64 62.57
C VAL A 493 -5.05 -0.09 61.27
N SER A 494 -6.37 -0.18 61.13
CA SER A 494 -7.25 -0.86 60.17
C SER A 494 -6.97 -0.64 58.66
N PRO A 495 -7.43 -1.56 57.77
CA PRO A 495 -7.44 -1.33 56.33
C PRO A 495 -8.80 -0.74 55.89
N GLU A 496 -8.80 0.49 55.42
CA GLU A 496 -9.78 1.04 54.46
C GLU A 496 -8.92 1.60 53.31
N GLY A 497 -8.85 0.84 52.21
CA GLY A 497 -8.13 1.25 51.01
C GLY A 497 -8.96 2.28 50.25
N ALA A 498 -8.53 3.53 50.30
CA ALA A 498 -8.90 4.54 49.33
C ALA A 498 -7.89 4.44 48.19
N MET A 499 -8.37 4.19 46.96
CA MET A 499 -7.57 4.36 45.75
C MET A 499 -7.16 5.83 45.66
N GLU A 500 -5.86 6.09 45.55
CA GLU A 500 -5.30 7.41 45.28
C GLU A 500 -5.63 7.78 43.83
N GLU A 501 -6.48 8.78 43.62
CA GLU A 501 -6.58 9.48 42.34
C GLU A 501 -5.24 10.21 42.11
N GLY A 502 -4.32 9.58 41.39
CA GLY A 502 -3.08 10.20 40.92
C GLY A 502 -3.41 11.25 39.87
N THR A 503 -3.69 12.49 40.28
CA THR A 503 -3.71 13.62 39.35
C THR A 503 -2.28 13.91 38.91
N GLY A 504 -1.84 13.30 37.81
CA GLY A 504 -0.60 13.66 37.12
C GLY A 504 -0.71 15.07 36.57
N ALA A 505 -0.39 16.07 37.41
CA ALA A 505 -0.25 17.44 36.95
C ALA A 505 0.98 17.50 36.03
N GLY A 506 0.78 17.80 34.75
CA GLY A 506 1.86 17.91 33.78
C GLY A 506 3.00 18.75 34.33
N GLU A 507 4.22 18.20 34.32
CA GLU A 507 5.40 18.93 34.74
C GLU A 507 5.62 20.13 33.81
N VAL A 508 5.87 21.28 34.40
CA VAL A 508 6.25 22.49 33.66
C VAL A 508 7.63 22.23 33.06
N CYS A 509 7.74 22.29 31.73
CA CYS A 509 8.96 21.95 31.00
C CYS A 509 10.18 22.66 31.63
N ALA A 510 11.05 21.88 32.28
CA ALA A 510 12.30 22.35 32.85
C ALA A 510 13.40 22.19 31.78
N PHE A 511 13.86 23.32 31.25
CA PHE A 511 14.94 23.40 30.26
C PHE A 511 16.33 23.28 30.87
#